data_AF-A0A352NX88-F1
#
_entry.id   AF-A0A352NX88-F1
#
_cell.length_a   1.000
_cell.length_b   1.000
_cell.length_c   1.000
_cell.angle_alpha   90.00
_cell.angle_beta   90.00
_cell.angle_gamma   90.00
#
_symmetry.space_group_name_H-M   'P 1'
#
loop_
_entity.id
_entity.type
_entity.pdbx_description
1 polymer ?
#
loop_
_entity_poly.entity_id
_entity_poly.type
_entity_poly.pdbx_seq_one_letter_code
_entity_poly.pdbx_strand_id
1 'polypeptide(L)'
;HDDQHGTAVVSSACIINALKIVNKEFSNIKVVINGAGAAGTAITKLLLKMGVKDIVICDSRGTIYKGRTSGMNKYKEELANITNKSLVKGDLKEALKGADVFLGVSKANCVTEEMVRSMNADP
;
A
#
# COMPACT_ATOMS: atom_id res chain seq x y z
N HIS A 1 -9.17 8.20 16.31
CA HIS A 1 -9.40 9.59 16.72
C HIS A 1 -8.04 10.29 16.67
N ASP A 2 -7.94 11.41 15.95
CA ASP A 2 -6.74 12.19 15.53
C ASP A 2 -5.53 11.48 14.88
N ASP A 3 -4.92 10.48 15.51
CA ASP A 3 -3.62 9.93 15.04
C ASP A 3 -3.68 9.31 13.63
N GLN A 4 -4.85 8.78 13.26
CA GLN A 4 -5.08 8.12 11.97
C GLN A 4 -5.23 9.11 10.81
N HIS A 5 -5.86 10.26 11.06
CA HIS A 5 -5.99 11.31 10.06
C HIS A 5 -4.69 12.08 9.92
N GLY A 6 -4.00 12.38 11.03
CA GLY A 6 -2.68 13.01 11.02
C GLY A 6 -1.65 12.20 10.25
N THR A 7 -1.54 10.90 10.54
CA THR A 7 -0.63 10.00 9.80
C THR A 7 -0.97 9.94 8.33
N ALA A 8 -2.25 9.83 7.97
CA ALA A 8 -2.66 9.77 6.57
C ALA A 8 -2.31 11.05 5.79
N VAL A 9 -2.56 12.22 6.38
CA VAL A 9 -2.26 13.51 5.75
C VAL A 9 -0.76 13.69 5.54
N VAL A 10 0.06 13.41 6.57
CA VAL A 10 1.52 13.55 6.47
C VAL A 10 2.11 12.54 5.48
N SER A 11 1.70 11.26 5.55
CA SER A 11 2.17 10.25 4.59
C SER A 11 1.79 10.61 3.16
N SER A 12 0.57 11.08 2.91
CA SER A 12 0.17 11.54 1.58
C SER A 12 0.94 12.77 1.11
N ALA A 13 1.25 13.73 1.98
CA ALA A 13 2.10 14.87 1.65
C ALA A 13 3.53 14.44 1.27
N CYS A 14 4.10 13.48 2.00
CA CYS A 14 5.41 12.91 1.65
C CYS A 14 5.39 12.23 0.28
N ILE A 15 4.35 11.44 -0.02
CA ILE A 15 4.22 10.76 -1.32
C ILE A 15 4.07 11.78 -2.46
N ILE A 16 3.29 12.85 -2.26
CA ILE A 16 3.18 13.93 -3.27
C ILE A 16 4.55 14.52 -3.59
N ASN A 17 5.36 14.79 -2.58
CA ASN A 17 6.67 15.40 -2.78
C ASN A 17 7.68 14.41 -3.37
N ALA A 18 7.67 13.15 -2.94
CA ALA A 18 8.53 12.11 -3.50
C ALA A 18 8.26 11.90 -4.99
N LEU A 19 6.99 11.82 -5.40
CA LEU A 19 6.60 11.61 -6.80
C LEU A 19 6.98 12.78 -7.72
N LYS A 20 7.00 14.01 -7.19
CA LYS A 20 7.53 15.18 -7.91
C LYS A 20 9.03 15.07 -8.17
N ILE A 21 9.80 14.51 -7.23
CA ILE A 21 11.25 14.35 -7.36
C ILE A 21 11.59 13.30 -8.42
N VAL A 22 10.85 12.17 -8.43
CA VAL A 22 11.07 11.07 -9.40
C VAL A 22 10.30 11.24 -10.71
N ASN A 23 9.58 12.36 -10.88
CA ASN A 23 8.78 12.70 -12.06
C ASN A 23 7.80 11.58 -12.48
N LYS A 24 7.12 10.97 -11.51
CA LYS A 24 6.11 9.91 -11.73
C LYS A 24 4.69 10.45 -11.49
N GLU A 25 3.75 10.06 -12.36
CA GLU A 25 2.33 10.39 -12.19
C GLU A 25 1.63 9.40 -11.25
N PHE A 26 0.73 9.90 -10.38
CA PHE A 26 -0.03 9.06 -9.45
C PHE A 26 -0.79 7.91 -10.11
N SER A 27 -1.30 8.10 -11.33
CA SER A 27 -2.05 7.06 -12.04
C SER A 27 -1.20 5.91 -12.56
N ASN A 28 0.12 6.08 -12.61
CA ASN A 28 1.06 5.15 -13.25
C ASN A 28 2.00 4.46 -12.24
N ILE A 29 1.76 4.64 -10.94
CA ILE A 29 2.54 4.00 -9.89
C ILE A 29 1.81 2.83 -9.26
N LYS A 30 2.59 1.84 -8.83
CA LYS A 30 2.14 0.77 -7.95
C LYS A 30 2.58 1.05 -6.51
N VAL A 31 1.62 1.16 -5.60
CA VAL A 31 1.87 1.41 -4.17
C VAL A 31 1.60 0.16 -3.35
N VAL A 32 2.56 -0.23 -2.50
CA VAL A 32 2.39 -1.33 -1.54
C VAL A 32 2.32 -0.77 -0.12
N ILE A 33 1.23 -1.07 0.58
CA ILE A 33 1.02 -0.65 1.97
C ILE A 33 1.07 -1.88 2.87
N ASN A 34 2.02 -1.93 3.80
CA ASN A 34 2.10 -3.01 4.80
C ASN A 34 1.46 -2.56 6.11
N GLY A 35 0.20 -2.96 6.29
CA GLY A 35 -0.62 -2.66 7.47
C GLY A 35 -2.07 -2.34 7.08
N ALA A 36 -2.99 -3.25 7.37
CA ALA A 36 -4.43 -3.08 7.11
C ALA A 36 -5.22 -2.56 8.34
N GLY A 37 -4.54 -1.83 9.22
CA GLY A 37 -5.17 -1.14 10.34
C GLY A 37 -5.84 0.15 9.88
N ALA A 38 -6.27 0.97 10.83
CA ALA A 38 -6.99 2.20 10.53
C ALA A 38 -6.13 3.24 9.78
N ALA A 39 -4.83 3.39 10.13
CA ALA A 39 -3.92 4.28 9.42
C ALA A 39 -3.74 3.84 7.95
N GLY A 40 -3.45 2.56 7.71
CA GLY A 40 -3.31 2.02 6.36
C GLY A 40 -4.59 2.18 5.54
N THR A 41 -5.75 1.94 6.15
CA THR A 41 -7.06 2.14 5.51
C THR A 41 -7.29 3.60 5.11
N ALA A 42 -6.98 4.54 6.00
CA ALA A 42 -7.11 5.97 5.75
C ALA A 42 -6.17 6.44 4.61
N ILE A 43 -4.91 6.02 4.65
CA ILE A 43 -3.91 6.28 3.61
C ILE A 43 -4.37 5.74 2.26
N THR A 44 -4.83 4.47 2.22
CA THR A 44 -5.36 3.88 0.97
C THR A 44 -6.48 4.73 0.38
N LYS A 45 -7.48 5.08 1.18
CA LYS A 45 -8.63 5.86 0.71
C LYS A 45 -8.20 7.24 0.20
N LEU A 46 -7.23 7.87 0.85
CA LEU A 46 -6.67 9.14 0.42
C LEU A 46 -5.90 9.02 -0.90
N LEU A 47 -5.03 8.02 -1.04
CA LEU A 47 -4.28 7.78 -2.28
C LEU A 47 -5.19 7.46 -3.47
N LEU A 48 -6.24 6.67 -3.26
CA LEU A 48 -7.27 6.44 -4.29
C LEU A 48 -7.93 7.75 -4.73
N LYS A 49 -8.28 8.63 -3.77
CA LYS A 49 -8.84 9.97 -4.08
C LYS A 49 -7.86 10.87 -4.81
N MET A 50 -6.57 10.70 -4.57
CA MET A 50 -5.49 11.43 -5.26
C MET A 50 -5.17 10.88 -6.66
N GLY A 51 -5.81 9.78 -7.07
CA GLY A 51 -5.69 9.22 -8.42
C GLY A 51 -4.74 8.03 -8.55
N VAL A 52 -4.21 7.48 -7.45
CA VAL A 52 -3.48 6.21 -7.48
C VAL A 52 -4.43 5.08 -7.84
N LYS A 53 -4.08 4.30 -8.87
CA LYS A 53 -4.93 3.23 -9.39
C LYS A 53 -4.51 1.84 -8.92
N ASP A 54 -3.20 1.63 -8.73
CA ASP A 54 -2.66 0.35 -8.32
C ASP A 54 -2.13 0.42 -6.88
N ILE A 55 -2.91 -0.14 -5.95
CA ILE A 55 -2.56 -0.22 -4.55
C ILE A 55 -2.71 -1.67 -4.09
N VAL A 56 -1.68 -2.23 -3.46
CA VAL A 56 -1.73 -3.55 -2.82
C VAL A 56 -1.51 -3.38 -1.32
N ILE A 57 -2.41 -3.93 -0.51
CA ILE A 57 -2.30 -3.87 0.95
C ILE A 57 -1.91 -5.25 1.48
N CYS A 58 -0.93 -5.28 2.38
CA CYS A 58 -0.52 -6.49 3.10
C CYS A 58 -0.91 -6.39 4.58
N ASP A 59 -1.25 -7.53 5.17
CA ASP A 59 -1.38 -7.72 6.61
C ASP A 59 -0.56 -8.92 7.09
N SER A 60 -0.77 -9.34 8.34
CA SER A 60 -0.05 -10.48 8.94
C SER A 60 -0.30 -11.84 8.26
N ARG A 61 -1.19 -11.93 7.27
CA ARG A 61 -1.44 -13.14 6.47
C ARG A 61 -1.13 -12.93 4.98
N GLY A 62 -0.44 -11.83 4.62
CA GLY A 62 -0.09 -11.52 3.23
C GLY A 62 -1.03 -10.51 2.59
N THR A 63 -1.11 -10.52 1.26
CA THR A 63 -1.89 -9.55 0.49
C THR A 63 -3.39 -9.68 0.78
N ILE A 64 -4.09 -8.55 0.77
CA ILE A 64 -5.54 -8.46 0.83
C ILE A 64 -6.07 -8.41 -0.60
N TYR A 65 -6.98 -9.31 -0.94
CA TYR A 65 -7.55 -9.42 -2.28
C TYR A 65 -8.99 -9.94 -2.20
N LYS A 66 -9.79 -9.64 -3.23
CA LYS A 66 -11.18 -10.08 -3.32
C LYS A 66 -11.26 -11.62 -3.32
N GLY A 67 -12.06 -12.17 -2.42
CA GLY A 67 -12.22 -13.62 -2.26
C GLY A 67 -11.21 -14.29 -1.31
N ARG A 68 -10.34 -13.53 -0.65
CA ARG A 68 -9.53 -14.07 0.46
C ARG A 68 -10.46 -14.49 1.61
N THR A 69 -10.23 -15.67 2.19
CA THR A 69 -11.08 -16.23 3.27
C THR A 69 -10.44 -16.13 4.66
N SER A 70 -9.11 -16.03 4.74
CA SER A 70 -8.37 -16.04 6.01
C SER A 70 -8.11 -14.63 6.57
N GLY A 71 -8.37 -14.44 7.86
CA GLY A 71 -8.02 -13.21 8.60
C GLY A 71 -8.74 -11.96 8.10
N MET A 72 -9.92 -12.13 7.50
CA MET A 72 -10.75 -11.05 6.95
C MET A 72 -11.73 -10.49 7.98
N ASN A 73 -12.13 -9.24 7.77
CA ASN A 73 -13.22 -8.57 8.46
C ASN A 73 -13.86 -7.57 7.48
N LYS A 74 -14.98 -6.95 7.86
CA LYS A 74 -15.70 -5.99 7.01
C LYS A 74 -14.83 -4.88 6.40
N TYR A 75 -13.83 -4.38 7.13
CA TYR A 75 -12.95 -3.32 6.64
C TYR A 75 -11.94 -3.85 5.61
N LYS A 76 -11.39 -5.05 5.84
CA LYS A 76 -10.50 -5.70 4.87
C LYS A 76 -11.25 -6.13 3.62
N GLU A 77 -12.53 -6.49 3.73
CA GLU A 77 -13.39 -6.76 2.58
C GLU A 77 -13.64 -5.50 1.75
N GLU A 78 -13.92 -4.36 2.39
CA GLU A 78 -14.02 -3.07 1.70
C GLU A 78 -12.71 -2.77 0.95
N LEU A 79 -11.57 -2.88 1.63
CA LEU A 79 -10.25 -2.70 1.02
C LEU A 79 -10.00 -3.65 -0.16
N ALA A 80 -10.32 -4.93 -0.01
CA ALA A 80 -10.19 -5.95 -1.05
C ALA A 80 -11.04 -5.64 -2.29
N ASN A 81 -12.17 -4.93 -2.13
CA ASN A 81 -13.04 -4.55 -3.23
C ASN A 81 -12.52 -3.31 -3.97
N ILE A 82 -11.85 -2.38 -3.29
CA ILE A 82 -11.39 -1.11 -3.87
C ILE A 82 -9.91 -1.09 -4.27
N THR A 83 -9.10 -2.01 -3.75
CA THR A 83 -7.66 -2.14 -4.04
C THR A 83 -7.32 -3.46 -4.74
N ASN A 84 -6.04 -3.65 -5.07
CA ASN A 84 -5.47 -4.90 -5.59
C ASN A 84 -6.29 -5.50 -6.75
N LYS A 85 -6.59 -4.65 -7.74
CA LYS A 85 -7.42 -5.02 -8.91
C LYS A 85 -6.81 -6.15 -9.73
N SER A 86 -5.48 -6.24 -9.73
CA SER A 86 -4.70 -7.30 -10.35
C SER A 86 -4.71 -8.63 -9.58
N LEU A 87 -5.40 -8.68 -8.42
CA LEU A 87 -5.50 -9.87 -7.57
C LEU A 87 -4.14 -10.49 -7.23
N VAL A 88 -3.17 -9.66 -6.88
CA VAL A 88 -1.86 -10.10 -6.41
C VAL A 88 -2.06 -10.91 -5.13
N LYS A 89 -1.60 -12.17 -5.13
CA LYS A 89 -1.67 -13.11 -4.01
C LYS A 89 -0.26 -13.41 -3.52
N GLY A 90 -0.13 -13.66 -2.22
CA GLY A 90 1.14 -14.04 -1.61
C GLY A 90 1.48 -13.17 -0.41
N ASP A 91 2.76 -13.07 -0.11
CA ASP A 91 3.29 -12.29 1.00
C ASP A 91 3.73 -10.89 0.54
N LEU A 92 4.42 -10.18 1.44
CA LEU A 92 4.94 -8.84 1.16
C LEU A 92 5.99 -8.85 0.03
N LYS A 93 6.78 -9.92 -0.10
CA LYS A 93 7.79 -10.05 -1.15
C LYS A 93 7.12 -10.08 -2.53
N GLU A 94 6.05 -10.85 -2.68
CA GLU A 94 5.28 -10.90 -3.91
C GLU A 94 4.60 -9.56 -4.23
N ALA A 95 4.11 -8.85 -3.21
CA ALA A 95 3.50 -7.53 -3.39
C ALA A 95 4.50 -6.49 -3.93
N LEU A 96 5.73 -6.49 -3.41
CA LEU A 96 6.77 -5.50 -3.70
C LEU A 96 7.39 -5.60 -5.09
N LYS A 97 7.24 -6.74 -5.77
CA LYS A 97 7.72 -6.90 -7.16
C LYS A 97 7.12 -5.82 -8.07
N GLY A 98 7.98 -5.01 -8.67
CA GLY A 98 7.60 -3.90 -9.54
C GLY A 98 6.77 -2.81 -8.86
N ALA A 99 6.87 -2.66 -7.54
CA ALA A 99 6.27 -1.54 -6.83
C ALA A 99 7.13 -0.28 -7.01
N ASP A 100 6.49 0.89 -7.03
CA ASP A 100 7.17 2.19 -7.06
C ASP A 100 7.26 2.84 -5.69
N VAL A 101 6.39 2.42 -4.75
CA VAL A 101 6.33 2.99 -3.41
C VAL A 101 6.02 1.89 -2.41
N PHE A 102 6.78 1.84 -1.32
CA PHE A 102 6.46 1.04 -0.14
C PHE A 102 6.09 1.93 1.05
N LEU A 103 4.98 1.61 1.73
CA LEU A 103 4.51 2.31 2.93
C LEU A 103 4.33 1.31 4.07
N GLY A 104 5.27 1.34 5.02
CA GLY A 104 5.18 0.57 6.25
C GLY A 104 4.41 1.31 7.34
N VAL A 105 3.21 0.84 7.67
CA VAL A 105 2.40 1.33 8.81
C VAL A 105 2.07 0.19 9.79
N SER A 106 3.00 -0.76 9.89
CA SER A 106 2.90 -1.95 10.72
C SER A 106 4.20 -2.20 11.50
N LYS A 107 4.62 -3.46 11.67
CA LYS A 107 5.81 -3.82 12.47
C LYS A 107 7.10 -3.40 11.77
N ALA A 108 8.10 -3.00 12.56
CA ALA A 108 9.46 -2.74 12.10
C ALA A 108 10.12 -4.01 11.52
N ASN A 109 11.17 -3.81 10.70
CA ASN A 109 12.00 -4.87 10.10
C ASN A 109 11.23 -5.87 9.21
N CYS A 110 10.21 -5.39 8.49
CA CYS A 110 9.42 -6.22 7.58
C CYS A 110 9.95 -6.28 6.14
N VAL A 111 10.89 -5.40 5.76
CA VAL A 111 11.43 -5.31 4.39
C VAL A 111 12.91 -5.69 4.41
N THR A 112 13.32 -6.52 3.44
CA THR A 112 14.71 -6.91 3.22
C THR A 112 15.28 -6.19 2.00
N GLU A 113 16.61 -6.15 1.88
CA GLU A 113 17.29 -5.56 0.72
C GLU A 113 16.88 -6.25 -0.60
N GLU A 114 16.69 -7.57 -0.58
CA GLU A 114 16.20 -8.33 -1.74
C GLU A 114 14.83 -7.83 -2.22
N MET A 115 13.92 -7.50 -1.30
CA MET A 115 12.60 -6.98 -1.65
C MET A 115 12.71 -5.60 -2.30
N VAL A 116 13.56 -4.71 -1.77
CA VAL A 116 13.80 -3.39 -2.38
C VAL A 116 14.39 -3.53 -3.78
N ARG A 117 15.33 -4.46 -4.00
CA ARG A 117 15.90 -4.75 -5.33
C ARG A 117 14.89 -5.26 -6.34
N SER A 118 13.73 -5.77 -5.90
CA SER A 118 12.65 -6.23 -6.77
C SER A 118 11.62 -5.15 -7.14
N MET A 119 11.74 -3.96 -6.54
CA MET A 119 10.91 -2.80 -6.86
C MET A 119 11.36 -2.17 -8.19
N ASN A 120 10.56 -1.25 -8.72
CA ASN A 120 10.94 -0.47 -9.90
C ASN A 120 12.14 0.44 -9.61
N ALA A 121 12.74 1.01 -10.66
CA ALA A 121 13.75 2.05 -10.52
C ALA A 121 13.17 3.28 -9.78
N ASP A 122 14.04 3.96 -9.04
CA ASP A 122 13.68 5.06 -8.12
C ASP A 122 12.48 4.72 -7.20
N PRO A 123 12.61 3.67 -6.37
CA PRO A 123 11.58 3.23 -5.43
C PRO A 123 11.52 4.03 -4.13
#